data_AF-A0A354RCY6-F1
#
_entry.id   AF-A0A354RCY6-F1
#
_cell.length_a   1.000
_cell.length_b   1.000
_cell.length_c   1.000
_cell.angle_alpha   90.00
_cell.angle_beta   90.00
_cell.angle_gamma   90.00
#
_symmetry.space_group_name_H-M   'P 1'
#
loop_
_entity.id
_entity.type
_entity.pdbx_description
1 polymer ?
#
loop_
_entity_poly.entity_id
_entity_poly.type
_entity_poly.pdbx_seq_one_letter_code
_entity_poly.pdbx_strand_id
1 'polypeptide(L)'
;LLFSKFYADRKFQFLGVFMALGVFFWIPMIGLENTNHHLSGTTSDQLYGGIVSEAESPLTGKHWLKSTRSGWLAWSIMAAPGYALPPKDFANGLRDLGKQFPEFCAWMDSHSINDHVFLAGLVGIIFSCLLFFQIRTVFSFLNNHFKILLLSFLTIPFIGLALLAFRFQWNYLLYHSHTFEFWILFLIPLLFAISRFDNFKIQTNLLFGLCLAFPITKSFELFINAVVMHEGPSIAKTEHFLGLAGSRFSNSIEVIEEDSDNPADVLLFLPSGNMSDLILRTKMRTFATHFAADNFPKMERFSTTKPLSVYCAYDSRLSQNPAFVEALDSRFPQSSSRELIFNKEISVLKIRLSPQELRQQPS
;
A
#
# COMPACT_ATOMS: atom_id res chain seq x y z
N LEU A 1 44.37 0.65 31.62
CA LEU A 1 43.49 0.10 32.68
C LEU A 1 42.47 1.11 33.23
N LEU A 2 42.80 2.41 33.40
CA LEU A 2 41.81 3.42 33.83
C LEU A 2 40.80 3.83 32.72
N PHE A 3 41.22 3.85 31.46
CA PHE A 3 40.33 4.17 30.33
C PHE A 3 39.34 3.04 29.97
N SER A 4 39.59 1.79 30.37
CA SER A 4 38.65 0.68 30.13
C SER A 4 37.47 0.68 31.10
N LYS A 5 37.65 1.19 32.33
CA LYS A 5 36.55 1.37 33.30
C LYS A 5 35.59 2.48 32.86
N PHE A 6 36.10 3.62 32.39
CA PHE A 6 35.28 4.72 31.87
C PHE A 6 34.47 4.34 30.62
N TYR A 7 35.01 3.48 29.76
CA TYR A 7 34.31 2.97 28.58
C TYR A 7 33.23 1.94 28.94
N ALA A 8 33.45 1.15 29.99
CA ALA A 8 32.46 0.21 30.52
C ALA A 8 31.28 0.98 31.15
N ASP A 9 31.55 2.01 31.96
CA ASP A 9 30.49 2.83 32.59
C ASP A 9 29.58 3.51 31.56
N ARG A 10 30.14 4.03 30.45
CA ARG A 10 29.33 4.60 29.36
C ARG A 10 28.47 3.56 28.65
N LYS A 11 28.93 2.32 28.50
CA LYS A 11 28.14 1.22 27.91
C LYS A 11 26.98 0.81 28.82
N PHE A 12 27.21 0.73 30.13
CA PHE A 12 26.14 0.43 31.10
C PHE A 12 25.14 1.58 31.21
N GLN A 13 25.58 2.83 31.16
CA GLN A 13 24.69 4.00 31.08
C GLN A 13 23.86 3.98 29.79
N PHE A 14 24.48 3.67 28.65
CA PHE A 14 23.78 3.55 27.38
C PHE A 14 22.73 2.43 27.41
N LEU A 15 23.10 1.23 27.91
CA LEU A 15 22.16 0.13 28.10
C LEU A 15 21.02 0.50 29.06
N GLY A 16 21.34 1.20 30.15
CA GLY A 16 20.35 1.71 31.11
C GLY A 16 19.36 2.68 30.46
N VAL A 17 19.83 3.60 29.62
CA VAL A 17 18.97 4.52 28.84
C VAL A 17 18.07 3.75 27.87
N PHE A 18 18.60 2.76 27.14
CA PHE A 18 17.80 1.96 26.22
C PHE A 18 16.78 1.08 26.95
N MET A 19 17.11 0.52 28.13
CA MET A 19 16.15 -0.20 28.94
C MET A 19 15.06 0.74 29.47
N ALA A 20 15.41 1.94 29.94
CA ALA A 20 14.44 2.93 30.38
C ALA A 20 13.51 3.38 29.25
N LEU A 21 14.06 3.68 28.06
CA LEU A 21 13.26 3.97 26.86
C LEU A 21 12.39 2.77 26.47
N GLY A 22 12.92 1.56 26.58
CA GLY A 22 12.17 0.33 26.38
C GLY A 22 10.95 0.26 27.31
N VAL A 23 11.10 0.58 28.59
CA VAL A 23 9.99 0.61 29.54
C VAL A 23 8.88 1.58 29.09
N PHE A 24 9.23 2.78 28.61
CA PHE A 24 8.26 3.74 28.07
C PHE A 24 7.55 3.26 26.80
N PHE A 25 8.12 2.31 26.07
CA PHE A 25 7.49 1.70 24.91
C PHE A 25 6.64 0.47 25.30
N TRP A 26 7.22 -0.45 26.07
CA TRP A 26 6.60 -1.73 26.41
C TRP A 26 5.43 -1.58 27.37
N ILE A 27 5.50 -0.69 28.37
CA ILE A 27 4.39 -0.53 29.33
C ILE A 27 3.11 -0.06 28.64
N PRO A 28 3.10 1.04 27.84
CA PRO A 28 1.88 1.45 27.13
C PRO A 28 1.39 0.39 26.15
N MET A 29 2.30 -0.30 25.45
CA MET A 29 1.91 -1.34 24.49
C MET A 29 1.22 -2.52 25.17
N ILE A 30 1.78 -3.04 26.28
CA ILE A 30 1.16 -4.11 27.07
C ILE A 30 -0.16 -3.63 27.68
N GLY A 31 -0.22 -2.38 28.16
CA GLY A 31 -1.44 -1.78 28.69
C GLY A 31 -2.56 -1.72 27.64
N LEU A 32 -2.23 -1.30 26.41
CA LEU A 32 -3.15 -1.28 25.27
C LEU A 32 -3.62 -2.69 24.90
N GLU A 33 -2.71 -3.65 24.82
CA GLU A 33 -3.07 -5.04 24.45
C GLU A 33 -4.02 -5.67 25.47
N ASN A 34 -3.75 -5.47 26.77
CA ASN A 34 -4.63 -5.93 27.84
C ASN A 34 -5.99 -5.23 27.81
N THR A 35 -6.01 -3.93 27.52
CA THR A 35 -7.25 -3.15 27.41
C THR A 35 -8.08 -3.64 26.21
N ASN A 36 -7.45 -3.85 25.05
CA ASN A 36 -8.10 -4.39 23.86
C ASN A 36 -8.71 -5.77 24.13
N HIS A 37 -7.96 -6.66 24.79
CA HIS A 37 -8.48 -7.97 25.19
C HIS A 37 -9.67 -7.86 26.13
N HIS A 38 -9.61 -6.98 27.14
CA HIS A 38 -10.71 -6.78 28.08
C HIS A 38 -11.97 -6.21 27.42
N LEU A 39 -11.82 -5.29 26.46
CA LEU A 39 -12.95 -4.61 25.81
C LEU A 39 -13.54 -5.40 24.64
N SER A 40 -12.71 -6.06 23.84
CA SER A 40 -13.13 -6.75 22.61
C SER A 40 -13.17 -8.27 22.72
N GLY A 41 -12.62 -8.84 23.80
CA GLY A 41 -12.45 -10.29 23.97
C GLY A 41 -11.32 -10.89 23.12
N THR A 42 -10.58 -10.07 22.37
CA THR A 42 -9.48 -10.49 21.48
C THR A 42 -8.28 -9.57 21.65
N THR A 43 -7.06 -10.12 21.58
CA THR A 43 -5.85 -9.29 21.54
C THR A 43 -5.58 -8.78 20.12
N SER A 44 -4.80 -7.71 19.96
CA SER A 44 -4.42 -7.23 18.62
C SER A 44 -3.61 -8.30 17.87
N ASP A 45 -2.72 -9.01 18.57
CA ASP A 45 -1.95 -10.12 17.97
C ASP A 45 -2.87 -11.25 17.45
N GLN A 46 -3.94 -11.59 18.17
CA GLN A 46 -4.92 -12.59 17.74
C GLN A 46 -5.76 -12.08 16.56
N LEU A 47 -6.17 -10.81 16.60
CA LEU A 47 -6.94 -10.18 15.54
C LEU A 47 -6.16 -10.19 14.22
N TYR A 48 -4.92 -9.71 14.23
CA TYR A 48 -4.07 -9.67 13.03
C TYR A 48 -3.55 -11.06 12.64
N GLY A 49 -3.34 -11.97 13.59
CA GLY A 49 -2.93 -13.35 13.33
C GLY A 49 -4.04 -14.23 12.74
N GLY A 50 -5.32 -13.84 12.94
CA GLY A 50 -6.49 -14.55 12.42
C GLY A 50 -6.89 -14.16 10.99
N ILE A 51 -6.26 -13.15 10.41
CA ILE A 51 -6.55 -12.71 9.03
C ILE A 51 -6.05 -13.76 8.04
N VAL A 52 -6.97 -14.28 7.22
CA VAL A 52 -6.60 -15.16 6.10
C VAL A 52 -6.08 -14.29 4.98
N SER A 53 -4.75 -14.21 4.84
CA SER A 53 -4.08 -13.41 3.81
C SER A 53 -4.58 -13.63 2.38
N GLU A 54 -5.07 -14.83 2.04
CA GLU A 54 -5.63 -15.14 0.72
C GLU A 54 -7.03 -14.52 0.52
N ALA A 55 -7.76 -14.21 1.60
CA ALA A 55 -9.02 -13.46 1.52
C ALA A 55 -8.79 -12.01 1.03
N GLU A 56 -7.57 -11.49 1.20
CA GLU A 56 -7.16 -10.18 0.69
C GLU A 56 -6.50 -10.24 -0.70
N SER A 57 -6.44 -11.42 -1.33
CA SER A 57 -5.95 -11.57 -2.70
C SER A 57 -6.63 -10.67 -3.75
N PRO A 58 -7.91 -10.24 -3.61
CA PRO A 58 -8.48 -9.23 -4.51
C PRO A 58 -7.74 -7.89 -4.45
N LEU A 59 -7.07 -7.59 -3.34
CA LEU A 59 -6.33 -6.35 -3.09
C LEU A 59 -4.86 -6.47 -3.49
N THR A 60 -4.25 -7.61 -3.14
CA THR A 60 -2.79 -7.80 -3.19
C THR A 60 -2.33 -8.74 -4.30
N GLY A 61 -3.27 -9.31 -5.05
CA GLY A 61 -3.02 -10.30 -6.09
C GLY A 61 -3.09 -11.73 -5.55
N LYS A 62 -3.27 -12.68 -6.46
CA LYS A 62 -3.32 -14.11 -6.15
C LYS A 62 -2.02 -14.58 -5.49
N HIS A 63 -2.12 -15.65 -4.69
CA HIS A 63 -0.97 -16.30 -4.05
C HIS A 63 -0.21 -15.40 -3.08
N TRP A 64 -0.88 -14.41 -2.48
CA TRP A 64 -0.26 -13.46 -1.56
C TRP A 64 0.40 -14.15 -0.37
N LEU A 65 -0.24 -15.20 0.17
CA LEU A 65 0.33 -16.00 1.26
C LEU A 65 1.71 -16.59 0.91
N LYS A 66 1.91 -17.01 -0.35
CA LYS A 66 3.19 -17.59 -0.80
C LYS A 66 4.33 -16.58 -0.74
N SER A 67 4.03 -15.29 -0.82
CA SER A 67 5.03 -14.22 -0.74
C SER A 67 5.70 -14.07 0.63
N THR A 68 5.05 -14.56 1.69
CA THR A 68 5.54 -14.44 3.07
C THR A 68 6.30 -15.68 3.56
N ARG A 69 6.54 -16.64 2.65
CA ARG A 69 7.18 -17.91 2.97
C ARG A 69 8.34 -18.22 2.03
N SER A 70 9.25 -19.07 2.51
CA SER A 70 10.29 -19.71 1.69
C SER A 70 11.12 -18.70 0.87
N GLY A 71 11.48 -19.05 -0.36
CA GLY A 71 12.32 -18.22 -1.24
C GLY A 71 11.72 -16.86 -1.57
N TRP A 72 10.39 -16.72 -1.58
CA TRP A 72 9.73 -15.44 -1.87
C TRP A 72 9.85 -14.43 -0.73
N LEU A 73 9.93 -14.90 0.51
CA LEU A 73 10.28 -14.03 1.63
C LEU A 73 11.73 -13.54 1.51
N ALA A 74 12.66 -14.43 1.16
CA ALA A 74 14.06 -14.05 0.92
C ALA A 74 14.19 -13.06 -0.25
N TRP A 75 13.44 -13.29 -1.35
CA TRP A 75 13.32 -12.37 -2.47
C TRP A 75 12.84 -10.98 -2.01
N SER A 76 11.77 -10.96 -1.19
CA SER A 76 11.22 -9.72 -0.64
C SER A 76 12.23 -9.00 0.26
N ILE A 77 13.01 -9.71 1.08
CA ILE A 77 14.07 -9.11 1.93
C ILE A 77 15.14 -8.45 1.06
N MET A 78 15.60 -9.11 0.00
CA MET A 78 16.61 -8.56 -0.90
C MET A 78 16.09 -7.34 -1.68
N ALA A 79 14.81 -7.35 -2.03
CA ALA A 79 14.16 -6.27 -2.76
C ALA A 79 13.84 -5.05 -1.90
N ALA A 80 13.56 -5.24 -0.61
CA ALA A 80 12.96 -4.21 0.24
C ALA A 80 13.76 -2.90 0.36
N PRO A 81 15.11 -2.90 0.52
CA PRO A 81 15.87 -1.65 0.59
C PRO A 81 15.76 -0.80 -0.68
N GLY A 82 15.76 -1.42 -1.85
CA GLY A 82 15.58 -0.73 -3.14
C GLY A 82 14.13 -0.37 -3.41
N TYR A 83 13.18 -1.22 -3.01
CA TYR A 83 11.75 -0.92 -3.12
C TYR A 83 11.31 0.23 -2.21
N ALA A 84 12.02 0.46 -1.09
CA ALA A 84 11.82 1.60 -0.21
C ALA A 84 12.18 2.95 -0.87
N LEU A 85 12.90 2.96 -1.99
CA LEU A 85 13.22 4.18 -2.72
C LEU A 85 11.96 4.83 -3.32
N PRO A 86 12.00 6.13 -3.67
CA PRO A 86 10.81 6.86 -4.15
C PRO A 86 10.09 6.33 -5.39
N PRO A 87 10.74 5.74 -6.42
CA PRO A 87 10.07 5.38 -7.67
C PRO A 87 9.28 4.07 -7.58
N LYS A 88 8.45 3.91 -6.53
CA LYS A 88 7.55 2.75 -6.35
C LYS A 88 6.50 2.65 -7.45
N ASP A 89 6.08 3.78 -8.00
CA ASP A 89 5.13 3.83 -9.12
C ASP A 89 5.68 3.14 -10.37
N PHE A 90 7.01 3.14 -10.58
CA PHE A 90 7.61 2.39 -11.66
C PHE A 90 7.49 0.88 -11.46
N ALA A 91 7.73 0.41 -10.23
CA ALA A 91 7.55 -1.00 -9.87
C ALA A 91 6.08 -1.44 -10.01
N ASN A 92 5.15 -0.61 -9.56
CA ASN A 92 3.71 -0.84 -9.69
C ASN A 92 3.26 -0.80 -11.17
N GLY A 93 3.77 0.15 -11.96
CA GLY A 93 3.48 0.25 -13.38
C GLY A 93 3.99 -0.95 -14.17
N LEU A 94 5.19 -1.46 -13.85
CA LEU A 94 5.71 -2.69 -14.45
C LEU A 94 4.83 -3.91 -14.10
N ARG A 95 4.37 -4.00 -12.85
CA ARG A 95 3.39 -5.02 -12.43
C ARG A 95 2.11 -4.91 -13.25
N ASP A 96 1.56 -3.72 -13.37
CA ASP A 96 0.28 -3.49 -14.06
C ASP A 96 0.39 -3.72 -15.56
N LEU A 97 1.56 -3.46 -16.15
CA LEU A 97 1.88 -3.84 -17.53
C LEU A 97 1.94 -5.36 -17.68
N GLY A 98 2.63 -6.06 -16.78
CA GLY A 98 2.70 -7.53 -16.79
C GLY A 98 1.31 -8.17 -16.77
N LYS A 99 0.40 -7.62 -15.96
CA LYS A 99 -1.00 -8.06 -15.87
C LYS A 99 -1.81 -7.92 -17.17
N GLN A 100 -1.35 -7.11 -18.14
CA GLN A 100 -2.02 -6.98 -19.42
C GLN A 100 -1.83 -8.21 -20.33
N PHE A 101 -0.85 -9.08 -20.03
CA PHE A 101 -0.52 -10.23 -20.86
C PHE A 101 -1.12 -11.52 -20.28
N PRO A 102 -2.09 -12.16 -20.95
CA PRO A 102 -2.73 -13.39 -20.45
C PRO A 102 -1.74 -14.54 -20.26
N GLU A 103 -0.73 -14.68 -21.14
CA GLU A 103 0.27 -15.74 -20.97
C GLU A 103 1.11 -15.54 -19.71
N PHE A 104 1.44 -14.28 -19.38
CA PHE A 104 2.14 -13.96 -18.13
C PHE A 104 1.28 -14.33 -16.92
N CYS A 105 0.02 -13.90 -16.90
CA CYS A 105 -0.91 -14.23 -15.81
C CYS A 105 -1.08 -15.75 -15.63
N ALA A 106 -1.24 -16.50 -16.73
CA ALA A 106 -1.36 -17.95 -16.69
C ALA A 106 -0.09 -18.63 -16.15
N TRP A 107 1.09 -18.14 -16.55
CA TRP A 107 2.37 -18.66 -16.05
C TRP A 107 2.57 -18.38 -14.56
N MET A 108 2.19 -17.18 -14.09
CA MET A 108 2.25 -16.81 -12.68
C MET A 108 1.34 -17.69 -11.83
N ASP A 109 0.10 -17.89 -12.27
CA ASP A 109 -0.88 -18.76 -11.62
C ASP A 109 -0.39 -20.22 -11.59
N SER A 110 0.17 -20.74 -12.70
CA SER A 110 0.65 -22.12 -12.78
C SER A 110 1.81 -22.40 -11.82
N HIS A 111 2.61 -21.38 -11.48
CA HIS A 111 3.72 -21.48 -10.54
C HIS A 111 3.35 -21.03 -9.12
N SER A 112 2.08 -20.64 -8.88
CA SER A 112 1.62 -20.09 -7.60
C SER A 112 2.46 -18.91 -7.10
N ILE A 113 2.85 -18.02 -8.03
CA ILE A 113 3.67 -16.85 -7.74
C ILE A 113 2.77 -15.61 -7.70
N ASN A 114 2.99 -14.74 -6.73
CA ASN A 114 2.35 -13.43 -6.71
C ASN A 114 3.08 -12.46 -7.66
N ASP A 115 2.31 -11.83 -8.56
CA ASP A 115 2.81 -10.92 -9.59
C ASP A 115 3.45 -9.65 -9.06
N HIS A 116 2.87 -9.05 -8.03
CA HIS A 116 3.44 -7.91 -7.34
C HIS A 116 4.81 -8.26 -6.76
N VAL A 117 4.90 -9.36 -6.03
CA VAL A 117 6.15 -9.79 -5.39
C VAL A 117 7.24 -10.10 -6.42
N PHE A 118 6.86 -10.69 -7.55
CA PHE A 118 7.79 -10.96 -8.62
C PHE A 118 8.27 -9.67 -9.31
N LEU A 119 7.35 -8.88 -9.88
CA LEU A 119 7.70 -7.72 -10.71
C LEU A 119 8.19 -6.53 -9.89
N ALA A 120 7.48 -6.19 -8.79
CA ALA A 120 7.93 -5.12 -7.91
C ALA A 120 9.20 -5.52 -7.14
N GLY A 121 9.31 -6.80 -6.76
CA GLY A 121 10.53 -7.32 -6.14
C GLY A 121 11.73 -7.32 -7.08
N LEU A 122 11.55 -7.61 -8.38
CA LEU A 122 12.61 -7.52 -9.39
C LEU A 122 13.17 -6.09 -9.49
N VAL A 123 12.29 -5.10 -9.61
CA VAL A 123 12.67 -3.67 -9.63
C VAL A 123 13.35 -3.30 -8.32
N GLY A 124 12.80 -3.74 -7.18
CA GLY A 124 13.39 -3.54 -5.85
C GLY A 124 14.80 -4.09 -5.76
N ILE A 125 15.08 -5.30 -6.26
CA ILE A 125 16.42 -5.90 -6.26
C ILE A 125 17.39 -5.08 -7.10
N ILE A 126 17.00 -4.62 -8.29
CA ILE A 126 17.84 -3.77 -9.14
C ILE A 126 18.26 -2.52 -8.37
N PHE A 127 17.31 -1.86 -7.70
CA PHE A 127 17.58 -0.68 -6.89
C PHE A 127 18.39 -0.98 -5.62
N SER A 128 18.16 -2.12 -4.96
CA SER A 128 18.97 -2.59 -3.83
C SER A 128 20.42 -2.79 -4.25
N CYS A 129 20.67 -3.36 -5.44
CA CYS A 129 22.01 -3.52 -5.98
C CYS A 129 22.68 -2.16 -6.21
N LEU A 130 21.98 -1.19 -6.83
CA LEU A 130 22.49 0.17 -7.01
C LEU A 130 22.87 0.81 -5.67
N LEU A 131 21.98 0.71 -4.67
CA LEU A 131 22.20 1.22 -3.32
C LEU A 131 23.43 0.56 -2.67
N PHE A 132 23.56 -0.76 -2.79
CA PHE A 132 24.70 -1.49 -2.26
C PHE A 132 26.03 -1.05 -2.89
N PHE A 133 26.09 -0.87 -4.21
CA PHE A 133 27.28 -0.37 -4.89
C PHE A 133 27.64 1.06 -4.48
N GLN A 134 26.62 1.89 -4.25
CA GLN A 134 26.80 3.25 -3.76
C GLN A 134 27.37 3.26 -2.34
N ILE A 135 26.77 2.47 -1.44
CA ILE A 135 27.26 2.30 -0.06
C ILE A 135 28.70 1.81 -0.09
N ARG A 136 29.00 0.77 -0.88
CA ARG A 136 30.37 0.23 -1.02
C ARG A 136 31.36 1.30 -1.47
N THR A 137 30.95 2.21 -2.35
CA THR A 137 31.82 3.30 -2.86
C THR A 137 32.20 4.28 -1.76
N VAL A 138 31.27 4.63 -0.87
CA VAL A 138 31.53 5.55 0.24
C VAL A 138 32.05 4.84 1.50
N PHE A 139 31.89 3.52 1.60
CA PHE A 139 32.07 2.76 2.83
C PHE A 139 33.46 2.94 3.45
N SER A 140 34.53 2.92 2.67
CA SER A 140 35.90 3.09 3.17
C SER A 140 36.14 4.45 3.83
N PHE A 141 35.38 5.47 3.42
CA PHE A 141 35.52 6.85 3.88
C PHE A 141 34.66 7.17 5.11
N LEU A 142 33.70 6.30 5.44
CA LEU A 142 32.85 6.46 6.61
C LEU A 142 33.59 6.07 7.89
N ASN A 143 33.34 6.81 8.97
CA ASN A 143 33.84 6.43 10.29
C ASN A 143 33.11 5.17 10.80
N ASN A 144 33.67 4.49 11.79
CA ASN A 144 33.13 3.21 12.26
C ASN A 144 31.72 3.34 12.86
N HIS A 145 31.42 4.44 13.54
CA HIS A 145 30.10 4.68 14.11
C HIS A 145 29.02 4.78 13.01
N PHE A 146 29.33 5.49 11.93
CA PHE A 146 28.44 5.68 10.81
C PHE A 146 28.25 4.42 9.97
N LYS A 147 29.31 3.60 9.82
CA LYS A 147 29.21 2.26 9.23
C LYS A 147 28.22 1.39 10.00
N ILE A 148 28.35 1.35 11.34
CA ILE A 148 27.44 0.58 12.20
C ILE A 148 26.02 1.11 12.06
N LEU A 149 25.81 2.42 12.13
CA LEU A 149 24.50 3.04 11.99
C LEU A 149 23.84 2.67 10.65
N LEU A 150 24.57 2.84 9.55
CA LEU A 150 24.09 2.57 8.20
C LEU A 150 23.72 1.09 8.03
N LEU A 151 24.58 0.17 8.49
CA LEU A 151 24.29 -1.27 8.43
C LEU A 151 23.06 -1.61 9.26
N SER A 152 22.94 -1.08 10.48
CA SER A 152 21.78 -1.31 11.34
C SER A 152 20.46 -0.90 10.67
N PHE A 153 20.42 0.28 10.03
CA PHE A 153 19.22 0.73 9.31
C PHE A 153 18.96 -0.04 8.01
N LEU A 154 19.99 -0.60 7.37
CA LEU A 154 19.84 -1.43 6.18
C LEU A 154 19.37 -2.86 6.50
N THR A 155 19.59 -3.34 7.73
CA THR A 155 19.30 -4.75 8.08
C THR A 155 18.17 -4.90 9.11
N ILE A 156 18.24 -4.21 10.24
CA ILE A 156 17.37 -4.48 11.40
C ILE A 156 15.88 -4.25 11.05
N PRO A 157 15.49 -3.12 10.42
CA PRO A 157 14.09 -2.88 10.09
C PRO A 157 13.52 -3.95 9.15
N PHE A 158 14.27 -4.31 8.10
CA PHE A 158 13.79 -5.29 7.11
C PHE A 158 13.76 -6.72 7.65
N ILE A 159 14.68 -7.09 8.55
CA ILE A 159 14.58 -8.36 9.28
C ILE A 159 13.33 -8.35 10.17
N GLY A 160 13.06 -7.25 10.89
CA GLY A 160 11.85 -7.09 11.70
C GLY A 160 10.57 -7.22 10.87
N LEU A 161 10.48 -6.51 9.74
CA LEU A 161 9.37 -6.60 8.81
C LEU A 161 9.22 -8.00 8.20
N ALA A 162 10.31 -8.71 7.95
CA ALA A 162 10.27 -10.09 7.47
C ALA A 162 9.70 -11.06 8.52
N LEU A 163 10.08 -10.89 9.80
CA LEU A 163 9.55 -11.68 10.91
C LEU A 163 8.05 -11.43 11.09
N LEU A 164 7.63 -10.16 11.02
CA LEU A 164 6.21 -9.78 11.05
C LEU A 164 5.47 -10.38 9.85
N ALA A 165 6.06 -10.32 8.65
CA ALA A 165 5.46 -10.87 7.44
C ALA A 165 5.25 -12.38 7.55
N PHE A 166 6.24 -13.08 8.10
CA PHE A 166 6.14 -14.52 8.35
C PHE A 166 5.07 -14.86 9.40
N ARG A 167 4.93 -14.05 10.46
CA ARG A 167 3.95 -14.29 11.53
C ARG A 167 2.53 -14.01 11.05
N PHE A 168 2.29 -12.83 10.51
CA PHE A 168 0.96 -12.31 10.15
C PHE A 168 0.55 -12.62 8.71
N GLN A 169 1.38 -13.35 7.97
CA GLN A 169 1.11 -13.76 6.59
C GLN A 169 0.87 -12.59 5.64
N TRP A 170 1.38 -11.41 5.98
CA TRP A 170 1.27 -10.19 5.18
C TRP A 170 2.63 -9.67 4.74
N ASN A 171 2.84 -9.38 3.45
CA ASN A 171 4.14 -8.93 2.97
C ASN A 171 4.39 -7.44 3.22
N TYR A 172 4.86 -7.09 4.41
CA TYR A 172 5.20 -5.71 4.78
C TYR A 172 6.42 -5.13 4.05
N LEU A 173 7.25 -5.98 3.42
CA LEU A 173 8.51 -5.58 2.78
C LEU A 173 8.29 -4.89 1.43
N LEU A 174 7.34 -5.41 0.65
CA LEU A 174 7.00 -4.92 -0.68
C LEU A 174 5.69 -4.12 -0.70
N TYR A 175 5.28 -3.61 0.46
CA TYR A 175 4.09 -2.77 0.59
C TYR A 175 4.45 -1.27 0.62
N HIS A 176 3.62 -0.45 -0.03
CA HIS A 176 3.95 0.95 -0.35
C HIS A 176 4.09 1.85 0.90
N SER A 177 3.29 1.62 1.94
CA SER A 177 3.11 2.56 3.04
C SER A 177 4.16 2.50 4.16
N HIS A 178 4.90 1.40 4.31
CA HIS A 178 5.74 1.18 5.51
C HIS A 178 7.25 1.40 5.29
N THR A 179 7.63 1.79 4.08
CA THR A 179 9.05 1.80 3.68
C THR A 179 9.56 3.16 3.21
N PHE A 180 8.69 4.17 3.12
CA PHE A 180 9.09 5.48 2.60
C PHE A 180 10.05 6.23 3.54
N GLU A 181 9.91 6.04 4.85
CA GLU A 181 10.72 6.67 5.88
C GLU A 181 12.20 6.30 5.74
N PHE A 182 12.51 5.13 5.18
CA PHE A 182 13.88 4.68 4.95
C PHE A 182 14.58 5.41 3.80
N TRP A 183 13.85 6.06 2.89
CA TRP A 183 14.43 6.81 1.78
C TRP A 183 15.40 7.89 2.27
N ILE A 184 15.03 8.63 3.32
CA ILE A 184 15.87 9.71 3.89
C ILE A 184 17.23 9.14 4.35
N LEU A 185 17.22 7.97 4.97
CA LEU A 185 18.44 7.30 5.43
C LEU A 185 19.31 6.83 4.26
N PHE A 186 18.70 6.37 3.17
CA PHE A 186 19.40 5.95 1.95
C PHE A 186 19.92 7.12 1.12
N LEU A 187 19.41 8.33 1.35
CA LEU A 187 19.91 9.56 0.75
C LEU A 187 21.29 9.96 1.30
N ILE A 188 21.60 9.57 2.53
CA ILE A 188 22.84 9.96 3.22
C ILE A 188 24.10 9.45 2.49
N PRO A 189 24.25 8.16 2.15
CA PRO A 189 25.37 7.68 1.33
C PRO A 189 25.49 8.37 -0.04
N LEU A 190 24.36 8.75 -0.63
CA LEU A 190 24.31 9.45 -1.91
C LEU A 190 24.87 10.87 -1.76
N LEU A 191 24.36 11.65 -0.80
CA LEU A 191 24.84 13.02 -0.52
C LEU A 191 26.33 13.04 -0.17
N PHE A 192 26.80 12.06 0.59
CA PHE A 192 28.22 11.96 0.94
C PHE A 192 29.09 11.75 -0.30
N ALA A 193 28.67 10.88 -1.23
CA ALA A 193 29.40 10.69 -2.47
C ALA A 193 29.40 11.94 -3.35
N ILE A 194 28.26 12.64 -3.43
CA ILE A 194 28.13 13.89 -4.18
C ILE A 194 29.07 14.96 -3.62
N SER A 195 29.15 15.06 -2.29
CA SER A 195 30.03 16.03 -1.62
C SER A 195 31.52 15.71 -1.74
N ARG A 196 31.89 14.46 -2.02
CA ARG A 196 33.28 13.99 -1.91
C ARG A 196 33.96 13.75 -3.24
N PHE A 197 33.21 13.41 -4.29
CA PHE A 197 33.76 13.03 -5.58
C PHE A 197 33.29 14.01 -6.66
N ASP A 198 34.23 14.61 -7.39
CA ASP A 198 33.90 15.54 -8.48
C ASP A 198 33.36 14.82 -9.72
N ASN A 199 33.76 13.56 -9.92
CA ASN A 199 33.28 12.72 -11.03
C ASN A 199 32.34 11.64 -10.49
N PHE A 200 31.05 11.79 -10.79
CA PHE A 200 30.03 10.83 -10.38
C PHE A 200 30.08 9.56 -11.22
N LYS A 201 30.12 8.42 -10.54
CA LYS A 201 29.91 7.11 -11.19
C LYS A 201 28.47 6.99 -11.67
N ILE A 202 28.24 6.14 -12.66
CA ILE A 202 26.90 5.91 -13.22
C ILE A 202 25.88 5.53 -12.14
N GLN A 203 26.26 4.71 -11.14
CA GLN A 203 25.36 4.38 -10.03
C GLN A 203 24.94 5.60 -9.20
N THR A 204 25.84 6.57 -9.02
CA THR A 204 25.59 7.80 -8.26
C THR A 204 24.63 8.70 -9.04
N ASN A 205 24.82 8.82 -10.35
CA ASN A 205 23.90 9.56 -11.22
C ASN A 205 22.50 8.92 -11.27
N LEU A 206 22.44 7.59 -11.39
CA LEU A 206 21.17 6.86 -11.37
C LEU A 206 20.44 7.03 -10.04
N LEU A 207 21.13 6.84 -8.91
CA LEU A 207 20.53 7.05 -7.59
C LEU A 207 20.16 8.52 -7.33
N PHE A 208 20.92 9.48 -7.85
CA PHE A 208 20.53 10.89 -7.83
C PHE A 208 19.20 11.10 -8.58
N GLY A 209 19.08 10.51 -9.77
CA GLY A 209 17.83 10.51 -10.54
C GLY A 209 16.65 9.92 -9.74
N LEU A 210 16.84 8.74 -9.16
CA LEU A 210 15.78 8.00 -8.46
C LEU A 210 15.41 8.62 -7.11
N CYS A 211 16.39 9.07 -6.34
CA CYS A 211 16.21 9.51 -4.95
C CYS A 211 15.98 11.02 -4.80
N LEU A 212 16.35 11.85 -5.78
CA LEU A 212 16.22 13.30 -5.68
C LEU A 212 15.44 13.87 -6.86
N ALA A 213 15.89 13.64 -8.09
CA ALA A 213 15.26 14.23 -9.26
C ALA A 213 13.80 13.78 -9.38
N PHE A 214 13.53 12.47 -9.31
CA PHE A 214 12.20 11.89 -9.47
C PHE A 214 11.18 12.47 -8.47
N PRO A 215 11.41 12.44 -7.13
CA PRO A 215 10.53 13.11 -6.17
C PRO A 215 10.29 14.58 -6.47
N ILE A 216 11.34 15.34 -6.80
CA ILE A 216 11.22 16.77 -7.09
C ILE A 216 10.34 17.00 -8.31
N THR A 217 10.56 16.27 -9.41
CA THR A 217 9.69 16.37 -10.60
C THR A 217 8.26 15.98 -10.29
N LYS A 218 8.02 14.94 -9.49
CA LYS A 218 6.65 14.51 -9.12
C LYS A 218 5.95 15.55 -8.26
N SER A 219 6.63 16.11 -7.26
CA SER A 219 6.08 17.19 -6.45
C SER A 219 5.83 18.45 -7.29
N PHE A 220 6.70 18.76 -8.25
CA PHE A 220 6.52 19.87 -9.17
C PHE A 220 5.33 19.65 -10.11
N GLU A 221 5.17 18.45 -10.66
CA GLU A 221 4.01 18.05 -11.47
C GLU A 221 2.71 18.22 -10.67
N LEU A 222 2.66 17.73 -9.43
CA LEU A 222 1.52 17.90 -8.54
C LEU A 222 1.24 19.38 -8.23
N PHE A 223 2.27 20.18 -7.99
CA PHE A 223 2.14 21.61 -7.76
C PHE A 223 1.57 22.33 -8.99
N ILE A 224 2.13 22.07 -10.19
CA ILE A 224 1.64 22.66 -11.43
C ILE A 224 0.21 22.22 -11.69
N ASN A 225 -0.14 20.95 -11.49
CA ASN A 225 -1.52 20.48 -11.64
C ASN A 225 -2.46 21.19 -10.66
N ALA A 226 -2.06 21.38 -9.40
CA ALA A 226 -2.86 22.12 -8.43
C ALA A 226 -3.05 23.60 -8.81
N VAL A 227 -2.02 24.24 -9.36
CA VAL A 227 -2.07 25.66 -9.79
C VAL A 227 -2.88 25.83 -11.07
N VAL A 228 -2.71 24.92 -12.05
CA VAL A 228 -3.35 24.99 -13.37
C VAL A 228 -4.81 24.57 -13.31
N MET A 229 -5.16 23.58 -12.48
CA MET A 229 -6.54 23.07 -12.41
C MET A 229 -7.47 23.93 -11.56
N HIS A 230 -6.98 24.93 -10.80
CA HIS A 230 -7.76 25.80 -9.90
C HIS A 230 -8.74 25.09 -8.94
N GLU A 231 -8.71 23.76 -8.86
CA GLU A 231 -9.36 22.94 -7.86
C GLU A 231 -8.21 22.32 -7.04
N GLY A 232 -7.89 22.92 -5.89
CA GLY A 232 -7.19 22.15 -4.86
C GLY A 232 -8.02 20.90 -4.54
N PRO A 233 -7.42 19.77 -4.12
CA PRO A 233 -8.20 18.57 -3.80
C PRO A 233 -9.24 18.96 -2.77
N SER A 234 -10.51 19.00 -3.20
CA SER A 234 -11.62 19.21 -2.28
C SER A 234 -11.55 18.08 -1.28
N ILE A 235 -11.46 18.42 0.01
CA ILE A 235 -11.41 17.41 1.05
C ILE A 235 -12.86 17.15 1.43
N ALA A 236 -13.31 15.89 1.32
CA ALA A 236 -14.67 15.57 1.74
C ALA A 236 -14.81 15.86 3.25
N LYS A 237 -16.00 16.29 3.69
CA LYS A 237 -16.26 16.57 5.13
C LYS A 237 -15.82 15.41 6.03
N THR A 238 -16.08 14.18 5.62
CA THR A 238 -15.68 12.97 6.36
C THR A 238 -14.17 12.77 6.38
N GLU A 239 -13.47 12.97 5.27
CA GLU A 239 -12.00 12.90 5.23
C GLU A 239 -11.37 13.96 6.14
N HIS A 240 -11.89 15.19 6.11
CA HIS A 240 -11.43 16.27 6.99
C HIS A 240 -11.64 15.92 8.47
N PHE A 241 -12.81 15.35 8.83
CA PHE A 241 -13.09 14.91 10.20
C PHE A 241 -12.14 13.79 10.66
N LEU A 242 -11.76 12.89 9.76
CA LEU A 242 -10.82 11.80 10.03
C LEU A 242 -9.34 12.25 9.99
N GLY A 243 -9.06 13.52 9.70
CA GLY A 243 -7.69 14.04 9.57
C GLY A 243 -6.96 13.53 8.33
N LEU A 244 -7.69 13.09 7.30
CA LEU A 244 -7.15 12.59 6.04
C LEU A 244 -7.01 13.75 5.03
N ALA A 245 -5.95 13.72 4.23
CA ALA A 245 -5.80 14.64 3.10
C ALA A 245 -6.78 14.27 1.97
N GLY A 246 -7.22 15.23 1.16
CA GLY A 246 -8.12 14.96 0.02
C GLY A 246 -7.51 13.99 -1.01
N SER A 247 -8.38 13.25 -1.69
CA SER A 247 -8.08 12.28 -2.74
C SER A 247 -8.83 12.62 -4.03
N ARG A 248 -8.48 11.94 -5.14
CA ARG A 248 -9.24 12.06 -6.40
C ARG A 248 -10.72 11.65 -6.27
N PHE A 249 -11.07 10.89 -5.23
CA PHE A 249 -12.43 10.44 -4.97
C PHE A 249 -13.22 11.36 -4.03
N SER A 250 -12.61 12.40 -3.45
CA SER A 250 -13.23 13.21 -2.40
C SER A 250 -14.54 13.88 -2.83
N ASN A 251 -14.57 14.48 -4.03
CA ASN A 251 -15.81 15.06 -4.58
C ASN A 251 -16.92 14.01 -4.71
N SER A 252 -16.59 12.84 -5.24
CA SER A 252 -17.54 11.73 -5.37
C SER A 252 -18.01 11.23 -4.00
N ILE A 253 -17.12 11.13 -3.00
CA ILE A 253 -17.49 10.76 -1.62
C ILE A 253 -18.48 11.78 -1.05
N GLU A 254 -18.21 13.08 -1.20
CA GLU A 254 -19.10 14.12 -0.68
C GLU A 254 -20.48 14.07 -1.34
N VAL A 255 -20.55 13.95 -2.66
CA VAL A 255 -21.83 13.83 -3.38
C VAL A 255 -22.60 12.57 -2.97
N ILE A 256 -21.91 11.44 -2.83
CA ILE A 256 -22.54 10.16 -2.44
C ILE A 256 -23.06 10.21 -1.00
N GLU A 257 -22.28 10.79 -0.08
CA GLU A 257 -22.68 10.91 1.33
C GLU A 257 -23.81 11.92 1.53
N GLU A 258 -23.97 12.90 0.64
CA GLU A 258 -25.09 13.83 0.63
C GLU A 258 -26.36 13.24 -0.03
N ASP A 259 -26.20 12.39 -1.05
CA ASP A 259 -27.31 11.73 -1.76
C ASP A 259 -27.85 10.48 -1.02
N SER A 260 -27.01 9.83 -0.20
CA SER A 260 -27.38 8.63 0.55
C SER A 260 -28.22 8.95 1.79
N ASP A 261 -29.49 8.54 1.78
CA ASP A 261 -30.43 8.68 2.90
C ASP A 261 -30.58 7.41 3.75
N ASN A 262 -30.04 6.27 3.28
CA ASN A 262 -30.18 4.97 3.93
C ASN A 262 -28.83 4.44 4.47
N PRO A 263 -28.72 4.12 5.78
CA PRO A 263 -27.47 3.60 6.37
C PRO A 263 -27.07 2.20 5.85
N ALA A 264 -27.95 1.52 5.12
CA ALA A 264 -27.66 0.25 4.48
C ALA A 264 -27.06 0.40 3.07
N ASP A 265 -27.06 1.61 2.50
CA ASP A 265 -26.49 1.88 1.19
C ASP A 265 -24.98 1.65 1.18
N VAL A 266 -24.48 1.28 0.00
CA VAL A 266 -23.11 0.81 -0.19
C VAL A 266 -22.39 1.68 -1.20
N LEU A 267 -21.18 2.09 -0.88
CA LEU A 267 -20.26 2.70 -1.84
C LEU A 267 -19.24 1.66 -2.32
N LEU A 268 -19.29 1.37 -3.61
CA LEU A 268 -18.36 0.49 -4.31
C LEU A 268 -17.34 1.31 -5.10
N PHE A 269 -16.09 1.34 -4.65
CA PHE A 269 -15.00 1.95 -5.41
C PHE A 269 -14.48 0.99 -6.47
N LEU A 270 -14.37 1.49 -7.69
CA LEU A 270 -13.86 0.79 -8.87
C LEU A 270 -12.71 1.59 -9.49
N PRO A 271 -11.60 1.81 -8.76
CA PRO A 271 -10.48 2.59 -9.27
C PRO A 271 -9.80 1.87 -10.44
N SER A 272 -9.27 2.64 -11.38
CA SER A 272 -8.14 2.24 -12.22
C SER A 272 -6.86 2.41 -11.40
N GLY A 273 -6.15 1.32 -11.18
CA GLY A 273 -4.94 1.21 -10.37
C GLY A 273 -5.16 0.96 -8.87
N ASN A 274 -4.45 1.74 -8.06
CA ASN A 274 -4.33 1.50 -6.63
C ASN A 274 -5.65 1.77 -5.89
N MET A 275 -6.07 0.83 -5.06
CA MET A 275 -7.24 0.93 -4.19
C MET A 275 -6.96 1.73 -2.91
N SER A 276 -5.69 1.90 -2.54
CA SER A 276 -5.18 2.68 -1.41
C SER A 276 -6.05 2.54 -0.15
N ASP A 277 -6.24 3.63 0.57
CA ASP A 277 -7.01 3.83 1.77
C ASP A 277 -8.47 4.26 1.49
N LEU A 278 -9.00 4.01 0.28
CA LEU A 278 -10.34 4.47 -0.13
C LEU A 278 -11.46 4.00 0.81
N ILE A 279 -11.36 2.77 1.32
CA ILE A 279 -12.33 2.19 2.26
C ILE A 279 -12.38 2.98 3.58
N LEU A 280 -11.27 3.62 3.97
CA LEU A 280 -11.14 4.38 5.23
C LEU A 280 -11.60 5.83 5.12
N ARG A 281 -11.91 6.31 3.91
CA ARG A 281 -12.15 7.74 3.61
C ARG A 281 -13.61 8.17 3.68
N THR A 282 -14.51 7.24 4.01
CA THR A 282 -15.95 7.49 4.02
C THR A 282 -16.59 6.78 5.21
N LYS A 283 -17.72 7.32 5.67
CA LYS A 283 -18.52 6.74 6.77
C LYS A 283 -19.50 5.66 6.30
N MET A 284 -19.65 5.49 4.98
CA MET A 284 -20.58 4.51 4.40
C MET A 284 -20.07 3.08 4.51
N ARG A 285 -20.96 2.11 4.31
CA ARG A 285 -20.54 0.72 4.08
C ARG A 285 -19.86 0.66 2.73
N THR A 286 -18.62 0.20 2.69
CA THR A 286 -17.84 0.25 1.46
C THR A 286 -17.17 -1.04 1.11
N PHE A 287 -17.01 -1.20 -0.19
CA PHE A 287 -16.13 -2.17 -0.79
C PHE A 287 -15.35 -1.47 -1.88
N ALA A 288 -14.19 -2.01 -2.20
CA ALA A 288 -13.41 -1.50 -3.30
C ALA A 288 -12.81 -2.68 -4.04
N THR A 289 -12.80 -2.59 -5.36
CA THR A 289 -12.24 -3.64 -6.22
C THR A 289 -11.62 -3.00 -7.44
N HIS A 290 -10.39 -3.39 -7.74
CA HIS A 290 -9.70 -2.90 -8.91
C HIS A 290 -10.21 -3.60 -10.18
N PHE A 291 -10.43 -2.84 -11.25
CA PHE A 291 -10.98 -3.40 -12.48
C PHE A 291 -9.97 -4.20 -13.33
N ALA A 292 -8.64 -4.10 -13.12
CA ALA A 292 -7.73 -4.88 -13.97
C ALA A 292 -7.75 -6.39 -13.64
N ALA A 293 -7.47 -7.19 -14.68
CA ALA A 293 -7.30 -8.65 -14.68
C ALA A 293 -8.58 -9.51 -14.55
N ASP A 294 -9.70 -9.06 -15.11
CA ASP A 294 -11.01 -9.76 -15.05
C ASP A 294 -11.51 -10.00 -13.61
N ASN A 295 -10.98 -9.29 -12.61
CA ASN A 295 -11.35 -9.49 -11.22
C ASN A 295 -12.82 -9.18 -10.98
N PHE A 296 -13.31 -8.08 -11.54
CA PHE A 296 -14.71 -7.70 -11.44
C PHE A 296 -15.66 -8.67 -12.17
N PRO A 297 -15.34 -9.15 -13.40
CA PRO A 297 -15.98 -10.31 -14.01
C PRO A 297 -15.87 -11.64 -13.26
N LYS A 298 -15.05 -11.80 -12.21
CA LYS A 298 -14.92 -13.05 -11.44
C LYS A 298 -15.56 -12.99 -10.05
N MET A 299 -15.95 -11.80 -9.57
CA MET A 299 -16.66 -11.67 -8.29
C MET A 299 -17.99 -12.43 -8.34
N GLU A 300 -18.53 -12.84 -7.19
CA GLU A 300 -19.90 -13.35 -7.16
C GLU A 300 -20.89 -12.23 -7.52
N ARG A 301 -22.09 -12.61 -7.99
CA ARG A 301 -23.13 -11.62 -8.27
C ARG A 301 -23.58 -11.01 -6.94
N PHE A 302 -23.74 -9.69 -6.90
CA PHE A 302 -24.25 -9.04 -5.71
C PHE A 302 -25.75 -9.30 -5.59
N SER A 303 -26.17 -9.78 -4.42
CA SER A 303 -27.56 -9.99 -4.08
C SER A 303 -27.91 -9.28 -2.79
N THR A 304 -29.12 -8.72 -2.72
CA THR A 304 -29.69 -8.13 -1.53
C THR A 304 -31.05 -8.73 -1.18
N THR A 305 -31.33 -8.81 0.11
CA THR A 305 -32.64 -9.18 0.68
C THR A 305 -33.49 -7.97 1.04
N LYS A 306 -32.93 -6.76 0.94
CA LYS A 306 -33.60 -5.48 1.25
C LYS A 306 -33.34 -4.45 0.15
N PRO A 307 -34.25 -3.49 -0.09
CA PRO A 307 -34.00 -2.41 -1.02
C PRO A 307 -32.84 -1.54 -0.50
N LEU A 308 -31.86 -1.28 -1.36
CA LEU A 308 -30.72 -0.41 -1.06
C LEU A 308 -30.13 0.17 -2.36
N SER A 309 -29.38 1.26 -2.24
CA SER A 309 -28.60 1.82 -3.34
C SER A 309 -27.13 1.38 -3.25
N VAL A 310 -26.56 1.04 -4.40
CA VAL A 310 -25.12 0.86 -4.56
C VAL A 310 -24.57 2.00 -5.41
N TYR A 311 -23.70 2.80 -4.82
CA TYR A 311 -22.98 3.87 -5.49
C TYR A 311 -21.67 3.34 -6.04
N CYS A 312 -21.58 3.19 -7.36
CA CYS A 312 -20.36 2.74 -8.02
C CYS A 312 -19.52 3.97 -8.42
N ALA A 313 -18.40 4.19 -7.76
CA ALA A 313 -17.46 5.27 -8.06
C ALA A 313 -16.26 4.73 -8.87
N TYR A 314 -16.12 5.15 -10.13
CA TYR A 314 -15.06 4.68 -11.04
C TYR A 314 -14.43 5.82 -11.85
N ASP A 315 -13.21 5.63 -12.33
CA ASP A 315 -12.60 6.58 -13.27
C ASP A 315 -13.45 6.72 -14.53
N SER A 316 -13.85 7.94 -14.89
CA SER A 316 -14.83 8.18 -15.97
C SER A 316 -14.42 7.56 -17.31
N ARG A 317 -13.13 7.37 -17.56
CA ARG A 317 -12.60 6.70 -18.76
C ARG A 317 -13.03 5.23 -18.86
N LEU A 318 -13.30 4.55 -17.74
CA LEU A 318 -13.76 3.15 -17.73
C LEU A 318 -15.15 2.99 -18.34
N SER A 319 -16.00 4.02 -18.30
CA SER A 319 -17.32 4.00 -18.96
C SER A 319 -17.24 3.82 -20.49
N GLN A 320 -16.08 4.13 -21.08
CA GLN A 320 -15.83 3.97 -22.51
C GLN A 320 -15.38 2.55 -22.88
N ASN A 321 -15.09 1.70 -21.89
CA ASN A 321 -14.70 0.31 -22.11
C ASN A 321 -15.94 -0.60 -22.10
N PRO A 322 -16.32 -1.23 -23.22
CA PRO A 322 -17.50 -2.09 -23.29
C PRO A 322 -17.47 -3.26 -22.30
N ALA A 323 -16.30 -3.86 -22.09
CA ALA A 323 -16.15 -4.98 -21.16
C ALA A 323 -16.36 -4.56 -19.70
N PHE A 324 -16.01 -3.31 -19.36
CA PHE A 324 -16.29 -2.74 -18.04
C PHE A 324 -17.79 -2.57 -17.81
N VAL A 325 -18.48 -1.98 -18.79
CA VAL A 325 -19.92 -1.73 -18.71
C VAL A 325 -20.68 -3.06 -18.63
N GLU A 326 -20.34 -4.04 -19.47
CA GLU A 326 -20.95 -5.37 -19.43
C GLU A 326 -20.70 -6.09 -18.11
N ALA A 327 -19.48 -6.02 -17.58
CA ALA A 327 -19.15 -6.59 -16.27
C ALA A 327 -19.96 -5.92 -15.16
N LEU A 328 -20.04 -4.59 -15.13
CA LEU A 328 -20.83 -3.83 -14.18
C LEU A 328 -22.31 -4.20 -14.22
N ASP A 329 -22.83 -4.33 -15.42
CA ASP A 329 -24.25 -4.63 -15.63
C ASP A 329 -24.61 -6.05 -15.17
N SER A 330 -23.74 -7.03 -15.46
CA SER A 330 -23.96 -8.44 -15.12
C SER A 330 -23.84 -8.74 -13.62
N ARG A 331 -23.16 -7.88 -12.86
CA ARG A 331 -22.89 -8.05 -11.42
C ARG A 331 -24.06 -7.64 -10.53
N PHE A 332 -24.97 -6.82 -11.03
CA PHE A 332 -26.13 -6.32 -10.29
C PHE A 332 -27.45 -6.77 -10.96
N PRO A 333 -27.78 -8.09 -10.92
CA PRO A 333 -28.96 -8.63 -11.60
C PRO A 333 -30.29 -8.10 -11.02
N GLN A 334 -30.26 -7.55 -9.81
CA GLN A 334 -31.42 -6.98 -9.11
C GLN A 334 -31.58 -5.47 -9.31
N SER A 335 -30.87 -4.87 -10.27
CA SER A 335 -30.95 -3.43 -10.49
C SER A 335 -32.33 -3.03 -11.02
N SER A 336 -33.05 -2.21 -10.27
CA SER A 336 -34.33 -1.63 -10.66
C SER A 336 -34.15 -0.30 -11.41
N SER A 337 -33.10 0.46 -11.09
CA SER A 337 -32.72 1.65 -11.84
C SER A 337 -31.21 1.90 -11.78
N ARG A 338 -30.71 2.65 -12.76
CA ARG A 338 -29.33 3.13 -12.83
C ARG A 338 -29.35 4.61 -13.19
N GLU A 339 -28.62 5.41 -12.42
CA GLU A 339 -28.59 6.87 -12.56
C GLU A 339 -27.17 7.38 -12.38
N LEU A 340 -26.68 8.17 -13.33
CA LEU A 340 -25.37 8.81 -13.21
C LEU A 340 -25.55 10.13 -12.44
N ILE A 341 -25.15 10.16 -11.18
CA ILE A 341 -25.38 11.30 -10.28
C ILE A 341 -24.20 12.28 -10.24
N PHE A 342 -23.02 11.85 -10.67
CA PHE A 342 -21.84 12.70 -10.76
C PHE A 342 -20.93 12.25 -11.91
N ASN A 343 -20.36 13.21 -12.64
CA ASN A 343 -19.47 12.93 -13.76
C ASN A 343 -18.41 14.04 -13.90
N LYS A 344 -17.21 13.77 -13.36
CA LYS A 344 -15.99 14.56 -13.61
C LYS A 344 -14.85 13.60 -13.99
N GLU A 345 -13.70 13.68 -13.31
CA GLU A 345 -12.62 12.69 -13.41
C GLU A 345 -13.07 11.32 -12.89
N ILE A 346 -13.83 11.32 -11.80
CA ILE A 346 -14.55 10.17 -11.27
C ILE A 346 -16.05 10.30 -11.64
N SER A 347 -16.62 9.21 -12.10
CA SER A 347 -18.06 9.03 -12.34
C SER A 347 -18.69 8.28 -11.18
N VAL A 348 -19.90 8.67 -10.79
CA VAL A 348 -20.70 7.98 -9.77
C VAL A 348 -22.01 7.50 -10.39
N LEU A 349 -22.14 6.18 -10.49
CA LEU A 349 -23.35 5.51 -10.92
C LEU A 349 -24.12 4.97 -9.72
N LYS A 350 -25.29 5.53 -9.44
CA LYS A 350 -26.25 5.02 -8.45
C LYS A 350 -27.04 3.88 -9.05
N ILE A 351 -26.93 2.70 -8.48
CA ILE A 351 -27.69 1.50 -8.85
C ILE A 351 -28.67 1.20 -7.72
N ARG A 352 -29.97 1.29 -7.99
CA ARG A 352 -30.99 0.89 -7.00
C ARG A 352 -31.23 -0.61 -7.12
N LEU A 353 -31.13 -1.34 -6.01
CA LEU A 353 -31.36 -2.78 -5.97
C LEU A 353 -32.70 -3.09 -5.28
N SER A 354 -33.48 -4.00 -5.85
CA SER A 354 -34.69 -4.54 -5.25
C SER A 354 -34.44 -5.94 -4.66
N PRO A 355 -35.14 -6.35 -3.58
CA PRO A 355 -34.99 -7.67 -2.98
C PRO A 355 -35.23 -8.81 -3.98
N GLN A 356 -34.54 -9.94 -3.78
CA GLN A 356 -34.85 -11.16 -4.53
C GLN A 356 -36.16 -11.70 -3.99
N GLU A 357 -37.20 -11.80 -4.82
CA GLU A 357 -38.34 -12.65 -4.48
C GLU A 357 -37.79 -14.06 -4.28
N LEU A 358 -37.98 -14.61 -3.08
CA LEU A 358 -37.72 -16.00 -2.76
C LEU A 358 -38.42 -16.84 -3.83
N ARG A 359 -37.64 -17.48 -4.72
CA ARG A 359 -38.17 -18.51 -5.61
C ARG A 359 -38.88 -19.53 -4.73
N GLN A 360 -40.21 -19.55 -4.82
CA GLN A 360 -41.00 -20.68 -4.35
C GLN A 360 -40.44 -21.93 -5.04
N GLN A 361 -39.80 -22.81 -4.28
CA GLN A 361 -39.47 -24.15 -4.76
C GLN A 361 -40.82 -24.86 -5.02
N PRO A 362 -41.06 -25.41 -6.22
CA PRO A 362 -42.18 -26.30 -6.41
C PRO A 362 -41.92 -27.59 -5.62
N SER A 363 -42.85 -27.91 -4.73
CA SER A 363 -42.94 -29.14 -3.95
C SER A 363 -43.13 -30.37 -4.82
#